data_AF-A0A2A5B948-F1
#
_entry.id   AF-A0A2A5B948-F1
#
_cell.length_a   1.000
_cell.length_b   1.000
_cell.length_c   1.000
_cell.angle_alpha   90.00
_cell.angle_beta   90.00
_cell.angle_gamma   90.00
#
_symmetry.space_group_name_H-M   'P 1'
#
loop_
_entity.id
_entity.type
_entity.pdbx_description
1 polymer ?
#
loop_
_entity_poly.entity_id
_entity_poly.type
_entity_poly.pdbx_seq_one_letter_code
_entity_poly.pdbx_strand_id
1 'polypeptide(L)'
;MSDILSDIKESTKTFVDDRLKNPYITTVIAIWIFTNRVLVYGVFNFSDDKNFDEKIKWISQHLNKFEIAGYNIGFIGGVVYALIIGIGSMMFFNLATGFGKAMYKFINKTSIKMIRSVEPSKWINIKEFDKVYSENEELIQDNNVLKRDVDRLEGEIDSRNEKVNQHRLDVKKKDEEIFELTEITVENSKNVGRLESKIKKQESDITDKEQIIQNHIDQGKMNSEAIAKLEKELEESKFNSSSSNSRLYLHSGQKHKDIKEHYVVSTNTIFNARIILNEIGQTCTIYIGLKVNNKRYWIGFTAGKDKSTGIKGIEYNSTKIYETKEIIIQEYIMSLFFEAYPDVDPKSSIVIDCIRLRADDKNLSDIIFNYSFN
;
A
#
# COMPACT_ATOMS: atom_id res chain seq x y z
N MET A 1 40.44 -10.80 -11.60
CA MET A 1 41.43 -11.40 -10.66
C MET A 1 42.79 -10.73 -10.81
N SER A 2 43.25 -10.44 -12.04
CA SER A 2 44.36 -9.52 -12.36
C SER A 2 44.25 -8.17 -11.63
N ASP A 3 43.08 -7.53 -11.73
CA ASP A 3 42.93 -6.13 -11.30
C ASP A 3 42.84 -5.99 -9.76
N ILE A 4 42.32 -7.03 -9.09
CA ILE A 4 42.31 -7.10 -7.61
C ILE A 4 43.75 -7.22 -7.09
N LEU A 5 44.62 -7.97 -7.78
CA LEU A 5 46.01 -8.12 -7.38
C LEU A 5 46.83 -6.84 -7.63
N SER A 6 46.52 -6.09 -8.69
CA SER A 6 47.16 -4.77 -8.91
C SER A 6 46.73 -3.75 -7.86
N ASP A 7 45.44 -3.70 -7.52
CA ASP A 7 44.92 -2.74 -6.55
C ASP A 7 45.43 -3.04 -5.13
N ILE A 8 45.51 -4.32 -4.74
CA ILE A 8 46.13 -4.71 -3.47
C ILE A 8 47.61 -4.34 -3.45
N LYS A 9 48.34 -4.55 -4.55
CA LYS A 9 49.76 -4.21 -4.64
C LYS A 9 49.98 -2.70 -4.55
N GLU A 10 49.14 -1.90 -5.20
CA GLU A 10 49.24 -0.44 -5.19
C GLU A 10 48.82 0.16 -3.83
N SER A 11 47.77 -0.38 -3.21
CA SER A 11 47.35 -0.03 -1.85
C SER A 11 48.43 -0.38 -0.82
N THR A 12 49.02 -1.58 -0.91
CA THR A 12 50.10 -2.00 -0.01
C THR A 12 51.35 -1.16 -0.20
N LYS A 13 51.72 -0.85 -1.46
CA LYS A 13 52.86 0.02 -1.76
C LYS A 13 52.66 1.41 -1.20
N THR A 14 51.50 2.02 -1.42
CA THR A 14 51.19 3.37 -0.92
C THR A 14 51.18 3.41 0.61
N PHE A 15 50.60 2.40 1.25
CA PHE A 15 50.60 2.27 2.72
C PHE A 15 52.01 2.12 3.29
N VAL A 16 52.85 1.30 2.67
CA VAL A 16 54.25 1.12 3.09
C VAL A 16 55.05 2.40 2.87
N ASP A 17 54.92 3.04 1.71
CA ASP A 17 55.63 4.27 1.37
C ASP A 17 55.28 5.41 2.34
N ASP A 18 53.99 5.59 2.66
CA ASP A 18 53.57 6.65 3.58
C ASP A 18 53.98 6.39 5.03
N ARG A 19 54.07 5.11 5.44
CA ARG A 19 54.56 4.74 6.78
C ARG A 19 56.08 4.80 6.89
N LEU A 20 56.83 4.46 5.84
CA LEU A 20 58.29 4.56 5.79
C LEU A 20 58.80 5.99 5.67
N LYS A 21 57.99 6.92 5.13
CA LYS A 21 58.27 8.37 5.22
C LYS A 21 58.29 8.87 6.66
N ASN A 22 57.64 8.17 7.60
CA ASN A 22 57.72 8.52 9.00
C ASN A 22 59.05 8.03 9.61
N PRO A 23 59.99 8.92 9.97
CA PRO A 23 61.30 8.54 10.49
C PRO A 23 61.20 7.70 11.78
N TYR A 24 60.11 7.85 12.54
CA TYR A 24 59.86 7.03 13.73
C TYR A 24 59.62 5.56 13.40
N ILE A 25 58.73 5.29 12.44
CA ILE A 25 58.39 3.92 12.03
C ILE A 25 59.62 3.25 11.43
N THR A 26 60.37 3.98 10.59
CA THR A 26 61.62 3.50 10.00
C THR A 26 62.66 3.16 11.07
N THR A 27 62.79 3.97 12.12
CA THR A 27 63.70 3.71 13.24
C THR A 27 63.28 2.47 14.03
N VAL A 28 61.99 2.31 14.32
CA VAL A 28 61.45 1.12 15.03
C VAL A 28 61.65 -0.15 14.21
N ILE A 29 61.38 -0.10 12.90
CA ILE A 29 61.63 -1.23 11.99
C ILE A 29 63.11 -1.56 11.94
N ALA A 30 63.99 -0.56 11.82
CA ALA A 30 65.43 -0.78 11.81
C ALA A 30 65.92 -1.43 13.12
N ILE A 31 65.51 -0.91 14.28
CA ILE A 31 65.83 -1.49 15.58
C ILE A 31 65.32 -2.94 15.67
N TRP A 32 64.09 -3.20 15.22
CA TRP A 32 63.53 -4.54 15.23
C TRP A 32 64.32 -5.50 14.33
N ILE A 33 64.70 -5.07 13.11
CA ILE A 33 65.54 -5.86 12.20
C ILE A 33 66.91 -6.14 12.81
N PHE A 34 67.57 -5.14 13.40
CA PHE A 34 68.87 -5.30 14.04
C PHE A 34 68.82 -6.24 15.24
N THR A 35 67.77 -6.12 16.06
CA THR A 35 67.59 -6.97 17.24
C THR A 35 67.24 -8.40 16.84
N ASN A 36 66.50 -8.58 15.73
CA ASN A 36 66.11 -9.88 15.19
C ASN A 36 66.98 -10.32 13.99
N ARG A 37 68.22 -9.84 13.89
CA ARG A 37 69.08 -10.07 12.72
C ARG A 37 69.28 -11.54 12.35
N VAL A 38 69.32 -12.43 13.35
CA VAL A 38 69.46 -13.88 13.15
C VAL A 38 68.22 -14.45 12.47
N LEU A 39 67.02 -14.03 12.92
CA LEU A 39 65.76 -14.41 12.30
C LEU A 39 65.68 -13.89 10.87
N VAL A 40 65.96 -12.60 10.66
CA VAL A 40 65.90 -11.97 9.33
C VAL A 40 66.87 -12.67 8.37
N TYR A 41 68.12 -12.88 8.80
CA TYR A 41 69.11 -13.59 8.00
C TYR A 41 68.68 -15.04 7.71
N GLY A 42 68.13 -15.75 8.70
CA GLY A 42 67.67 -17.12 8.54
C GLY A 42 66.51 -17.27 7.57
N VAL A 43 65.58 -16.31 7.52
CA VAL A 43 64.47 -16.31 6.56
C VAL A 43 64.96 -16.29 5.11
N PHE A 44 66.05 -15.57 4.82
CA PHE A 44 66.62 -15.47 3.48
C PHE A 44 67.69 -16.53 3.17
N ASN A 45 68.18 -17.28 4.16
CA ASN A 45 69.28 -18.24 4.01
C ASN A 45 68.94 -19.63 4.56
N PHE A 46 67.68 -20.05 4.45
CA PHE A 46 67.35 -21.46 4.70
C PHE A 46 68.00 -22.34 3.65
N SER A 47 68.58 -23.45 4.08
CA SER A 47 69.07 -24.48 3.18
C SER A 47 67.93 -25.13 2.39
N ASP A 48 68.21 -25.51 1.14
CA ASP A 48 67.22 -26.04 0.20
C ASP A 48 66.62 -27.39 0.65
N ASP A 49 67.27 -28.06 1.59
CA ASP A 49 66.87 -29.34 2.20
C ASP A 49 65.75 -29.20 3.25
N LYS A 50 65.42 -27.98 3.69
CA LYS A 50 64.36 -27.78 4.69
C LYS A 50 62.98 -27.67 4.07
N ASN A 51 62.04 -28.45 4.58
CA ASN A 51 60.63 -28.33 4.24
C ASN A 51 60.03 -27.03 4.82
N PHE A 52 58.88 -26.62 4.29
CA PHE A 52 58.20 -25.38 4.69
C PHE A 52 57.81 -25.37 6.18
N ASP A 53 57.38 -26.52 6.70
CA ASP A 53 56.95 -26.65 8.10
C ASP A 53 58.10 -26.46 9.09
N GLU A 54 59.29 -26.97 8.76
CA GLU A 54 60.52 -26.76 9.53
C GLU A 54 60.94 -25.29 9.53
N LYS A 55 60.78 -24.59 8.40
CA LYS A 55 61.03 -23.15 8.31
C LYS A 55 60.07 -22.37 9.22
N ILE A 56 58.78 -22.66 9.17
CA ILE A 56 57.78 -22.03 10.05
C ILE A 56 58.09 -22.32 11.52
N LYS A 57 58.37 -23.58 11.87
CA LYS A 57 58.68 -23.99 13.24
C LYS A 57 59.92 -23.27 13.78
N TRP A 58 60.95 -23.12 12.96
CA TRP A 58 62.16 -22.39 13.32
C TRP A 58 61.89 -20.90 13.54
N ILE A 59 61.10 -20.27 12.66
CA ILE A 59 60.67 -18.86 12.78
C ILE A 59 59.88 -18.66 14.09
N SER A 60 58.89 -19.51 14.34
CA SER A 60 58.05 -19.46 15.54
C SER A 60 58.88 -19.61 16.82
N GLN A 61 59.84 -20.53 16.84
CA GLN A 61 60.73 -20.71 17.98
C GLN A 61 61.61 -19.48 18.24
N HIS A 62 62.10 -18.81 17.19
CA HIS A 62 62.91 -17.60 17.35
C HIS A 62 62.06 -16.39 17.80
N LEU A 63 60.85 -16.24 17.26
CA LEU A 63 59.92 -15.17 17.66
C LEU A 63 59.47 -15.34 19.12
N ASN A 64 59.30 -16.57 19.59
CA ASN A 64 58.86 -16.87 20.96
C ASN A 64 59.98 -16.94 21.99
N LYS A 65 61.25 -16.77 21.59
CA LYS A 65 62.42 -16.80 22.48
C LYS A 65 63.04 -15.42 22.72
N PHE A 66 62.30 -14.36 22.42
CA PHE A 66 62.81 -13.02 22.60
C PHE A 66 62.93 -12.69 24.10
N GLU A 67 64.18 -12.66 24.59
CA GLU A 67 64.51 -12.42 25.99
C GLU A 67 65.06 -11.01 26.20
N ILE A 68 64.50 -10.30 27.18
CA ILE A 68 65.03 -9.04 27.69
C ILE A 68 65.31 -9.22 29.18
N ALA A 69 66.55 -8.96 29.60
CA ALA A 69 66.97 -9.04 31.00
C ALA A 69 66.61 -10.37 31.70
N GLY A 70 66.64 -11.48 30.95
CA GLY A 70 66.34 -12.83 31.45
C GLY A 70 64.85 -13.20 31.47
N TYR A 71 63.95 -12.32 31.02
CA TYR A 71 62.53 -12.64 30.85
C TYR A 71 62.22 -12.91 29.38
N ASN A 72 61.56 -14.03 29.09
CA ASN A 72 61.10 -14.35 27.75
C ASN A 72 59.73 -13.68 27.50
N ILE A 73 59.75 -12.59 26.76
CA ILE A 73 58.57 -11.74 26.49
C ILE A 73 57.99 -12.05 25.10
N GLY A 74 58.68 -12.87 24.31
CA GLY A 74 58.27 -13.26 22.96
C GLY A 74 58.16 -12.07 22.00
N PHE A 75 57.48 -12.29 20.88
CA PHE A 75 57.42 -11.33 19.77
C PHE A 75 56.84 -9.96 20.18
N ILE A 76 55.76 -9.97 20.95
CA ILE A 76 55.09 -8.74 21.41
C ILE A 76 56.06 -7.92 22.26
N GLY A 77 56.83 -8.58 23.14
CA GLY A 77 57.88 -7.93 23.91
C GLY A 77 58.95 -7.26 23.05
N GLY A 78 59.38 -7.93 21.97
CA GLY A 78 60.33 -7.37 21.02
C GLY A 78 59.83 -6.13 20.30
N VAL A 79 58.56 -6.11 19.92
CA VAL A 79 57.93 -4.94 19.30
C VAL A 79 57.83 -3.78 20.30
N VAL A 80 57.38 -4.05 21.53
CA VAL A 80 57.26 -3.02 22.58
C VAL A 80 58.63 -2.45 22.95
N TYR A 81 59.66 -3.29 23.05
CA TYR A 81 61.01 -2.85 23.31
C TYR A 81 61.56 -1.96 22.19
N ALA A 82 61.36 -2.34 20.93
CA ALA A 82 61.77 -1.53 19.78
C ALA A 82 61.08 -0.16 19.79
N LEU A 83 59.81 -0.09 20.19
CA LEU A 83 59.09 1.18 20.38
C LEU A 83 59.71 2.03 21.50
N ILE A 84 60.00 1.44 22.66
CA ILE A 84 60.61 2.17 23.79
C ILE A 84 61.99 2.73 23.43
N ILE A 85 62.85 1.92 22.83
CA ILE A 85 64.18 2.38 22.36
C ILE A 85 64.02 3.43 21.26
N GLY A 86 63.05 3.26 20.35
CA GLY A 86 62.70 4.24 19.33
C GLY A 86 62.38 5.61 19.94
N ILE A 87 61.44 5.67 20.89
CA ILE A 87 61.08 6.88 21.62
C ILE A 87 62.29 7.48 22.35
N GLY A 88 63.05 6.66 23.07
CA GLY A 88 64.24 7.10 23.80
C GLY A 88 65.31 7.70 22.89
N SER A 89 65.56 7.07 21.73
CA SER A 89 66.51 7.57 20.74
C SER A 89 66.09 8.91 20.14
N MET A 90 64.78 9.12 19.93
CA MET A 90 64.24 10.39 19.42
C MET A 90 64.37 11.50 20.46
N MET A 91 64.05 11.21 21.73
CA MET A 91 64.27 12.16 22.82
C MET A 91 65.75 12.55 22.92
N PHE A 92 66.65 11.56 22.84
CA PHE A 92 68.09 11.81 22.84
C PHE A 92 68.53 12.65 21.63
N PHE A 93 68.04 12.36 20.43
CA PHE A 93 68.37 13.13 19.23
C PHE A 93 67.89 14.59 19.32
N ASN A 94 66.69 14.82 19.86
CA ASN A 94 66.16 16.16 20.10
C ASN A 94 67.00 16.92 21.15
N LEU A 95 67.46 16.23 22.19
CA LEU A 95 68.37 16.81 23.19
C LEU A 95 69.74 17.12 22.57
N ALA A 96 70.31 16.21 21.77
CA ALA A 96 71.59 16.39 21.11
C ALA A 96 71.56 17.54 20.09
N THR A 97 70.48 17.66 19.32
CA THR A 97 70.29 18.79 18.38
C THR A 97 70.05 20.11 19.11
N GLY A 98 69.29 20.10 20.20
CA GLY A 98 69.13 21.27 21.09
C GLY A 98 70.47 21.72 21.69
N PHE A 99 71.26 20.77 22.19
CA PHE A 99 72.60 21.01 22.70
C PHE A 99 73.54 21.51 21.61
N GLY A 100 73.50 20.94 20.40
CA GLY A 100 74.27 21.40 19.25
C GLY A 100 73.95 22.85 18.88
N LYS A 101 72.66 23.23 18.85
CA LYS A 101 72.24 24.63 18.65
C LYS A 101 72.72 25.55 19.77
N ALA A 102 72.67 25.09 21.02
CA ALA A 102 73.15 25.86 22.17
C ALA A 102 74.68 26.08 22.09
N MET A 103 75.44 25.04 21.78
CA MET A 103 76.88 25.09 21.56
C MET A 103 77.24 26.00 20.38
N TYR A 104 76.52 25.90 19.26
CA TYR A 104 76.72 26.78 18.10
C TYR A 104 76.49 28.26 18.48
N LYS A 105 75.41 28.58 19.20
CA LYS A 105 75.16 29.93 19.71
C LYS A 105 76.25 30.41 20.65
N PHE A 106 76.72 29.53 21.55
CA PHE A 106 77.78 29.84 22.50
C PHE A 106 79.10 30.12 21.78
N ILE A 107 79.50 29.27 20.83
CA ILE A 107 80.69 29.44 20.00
C ILE A 107 80.57 30.72 19.20
N ASN A 108 79.47 30.94 18.46
CA ASN A 108 79.31 32.13 17.63
C ASN A 108 79.36 33.43 18.46
N LYS A 109 78.71 33.45 19.64
CA LYS A 109 78.79 34.58 20.58
C LYS A 109 80.22 34.82 21.07
N THR A 110 80.97 33.75 21.32
CA THR A 110 82.36 33.83 21.80
C THR A 110 83.31 34.25 20.67
N SER A 111 83.15 33.70 19.48
CA SER A 111 83.90 34.06 18.27
C SER A 111 83.65 35.50 17.86
N ILE A 112 82.40 35.98 17.83
CA ILE A 112 82.09 37.39 17.56
C ILE A 112 82.72 38.30 18.62
N LYS A 113 82.71 37.90 19.90
CA LYS A 113 83.37 38.65 20.98
C LYS A 113 84.89 38.70 20.80
N MET A 114 85.52 37.59 20.40
CA MET A 114 86.96 37.55 20.11
C MET A 114 87.32 38.38 18.87
N ILE A 115 86.55 38.27 17.78
CA ILE A 115 86.78 39.04 16.55
C ILE A 115 86.67 40.55 16.82
N ARG A 116 85.71 40.98 17.65
CA ARG A 116 85.59 42.40 18.07
C ARG A 116 86.70 42.88 19.01
N SER A 117 87.44 41.97 19.65
CA SER A 117 88.57 42.32 20.53
C SER A 117 89.91 42.41 19.80
N VAL A 118 89.98 41.99 18.54
CA VAL A 118 91.14 42.22 17.68
C VAL A 118 91.01 43.63 17.13
N GLU A 119 91.97 44.51 17.46
CA GLU A 119 92.03 45.85 16.85
C GLU A 119 92.01 45.70 15.32
N PRO A 120 91.17 46.47 14.61
CA PRO A 120 91.05 46.34 13.17
C PRO A 120 92.43 46.52 12.55
N SER A 121 92.91 45.45 11.89
CA SER A 121 94.18 45.53 11.18
C SER A 121 94.13 46.70 10.21
N LYS A 122 95.24 47.45 10.07
CA LYS A 122 95.38 48.61 9.16
C LYS A 122 95.06 48.32 7.67
N TRP A 123 94.65 47.09 7.35
CA TRP A 123 94.38 46.57 6.02
C TRP A 123 92.89 46.53 5.66
N ILE A 124 91.97 46.77 6.60
CA ILE A 124 90.53 46.79 6.32
C ILE A 124 90.07 48.24 6.14
N ASN A 125 89.63 48.58 4.93
CA ASN A 125 88.98 49.84 4.63
C ASN A 125 87.60 49.86 5.31
N ILE A 126 87.49 50.60 6.42
CA ILE A 126 86.30 50.65 7.28
C ILE A 126 85.02 50.94 6.48
N LYS A 127 85.10 51.78 5.44
CA LYS A 127 83.95 52.10 4.58
C LYS A 127 83.44 50.92 3.75
N GLU A 128 84.32 50.04 3.30
CA GLU A 128 83.93 48.84 2.55
C GLU A 128 83.32 47.79 3.48
N PHE A 129 83.87 47.64 4.69
CA PHE A 129 83.30 46.76 5.70
C PHE A 129 81.89 47.20 6.11
N ASP A 130 81.68 48.50 6.38
CA ASP A 130 80.37 49.02 6.77
C ASP A 130 79.33 48.84 5.65
N LYS A 131 79.73 49.04 4.39
CA LYS A 131 78.86 48.81 3.22
C LYS A 131 78.45 47.33 3.09
N VAL A 132 79.42 46.42 3.18
CA VAL A 132 79.14 44.97 3.12
C VAL A 132 78.29 44.53 4.30
N TYR A 133 78.52 45.10 5.49
CA TYR A 133 77.71 44.83 6.67
C TYR A 133 76.26 45.29 6.49
N SER A 134 76.02 46.51 5.98
CA SER A 134 74.67 47.01 5.73
C SER A 134 73.93 46.22 4.65
N GLU A 135 74.61 45.87 3.55
CA GLU A 135 74.02 45.01 2.51
C GLU A 135 73.66 43.63 3.05
N ASN A 136 74.48 43.06 3.95
CA ASN A 136 74.19 41.77 4.55
C ASN A 136 73.02 41.85 5.57
N GLU A 137 72.90 42.93 6.34
CA GLU A 137 71.74 43.17 7.22
C GLU A 137 70.44 43.32 6.41
N GLU A 138 70.45 44.06 5.29
CA GLU A 138 69.30 44.17 4.38
C GLU A 138 68.92 42.80 3.80
N LEU A 139 69.89 42.03 3.31
CA LEU A 139 69.66 40.67 2.79
C LEU A 139 69.10 39.73 3.87
N ILE A 140 69.55 39.86 5.13
CA ILE A 140 69.01 39.09 6.25
C ILE A 140 67.55 39.49 6.51
N GLN A 141 67.25 40.79 6.46
CA GLN A 141 65.89 41.29 6.64
C GLN A 141 64.94 40.79 5.54
N ASP A 142 65.35 40.88 4.28
CA ASP A 142 64.58 40.38 3.13
C ASP A 142 64.38 38.86 3.20
N ASN A 143 65.42 38.11 3.57
CA ASN A 143 65.32 36.66 3.76
C ASN A 143 64.31 36.31 4.88
N ASN A 144 64.28 37.09 5.96
CA ASN A 144 63.30 36.91 7.03
C ASN A 144 61.87 37.23 6.58
N VAL A 145 61.67 38.23 5.71
CA VAL A 145 60.35 38.52 5.12
C VAL A 145 59.91 37.36 4.21
N LEU A 146 60.77 36.92 3.30
CA LEU A 146 60.51 35.79 2.42
C LEU A 146 60.17 34.51 3.19
N LYS A 147 60.88 34.22 4.28
CA LYS A 147 60.56 33.08 5.15
C LYS A 147 59.15 33.16 5.73
N ARG A 148 58.72 34.33 6.22
CA ARG A 148 57.36 34.52 6.75
C ARG A 148 56.30 34.34 5.65
N ASP A 149 56.58 34.79 4.44
CA ASP A 149 55.67 34.59 3.31
C ASP A 149 55.59 33.11 2.91
N VAL A 150 56.71 32.38 2.92
CA VAL A 150 56.72 30.93 2.71
C VAL A 150 55.89 30.23 3.80
N ASP A 151 56.12 30.52 5.09
CA ASP A 151 55.36 29.94 6.20
C ASP A 151 53.85 30.23 6.07
N ARG A 152 53.48 31.46 5.65
CA ARG A 152 52.08 31.85 5.41
C ARG A 152 51.47 31.05 4.26
N LEU A 153 52.17 30.94 3.13
CA LEU A 153 51.70 30.21 1.96
C LEU A 153 51.58 28.71 2.24
N GLU A 154 52.50 28.12 3.00
CA GLU A 154 52.41 26.73 3.46
C GLU A 154 51.16 26.51 4.31
N GLY A 155 50.88 27.42 5.26
CA GLY A 155 49.64 27.36 6.04
C GLY A 155 48.36 27.50 5.21
N GLU A 156 48.36 28.34 4.16
CA GLU A 156 47.24 28.45 3.22
C GLU A 156 47.07 27.17 2.37
N ILE A 157 48.17 26.55 1.95
CA ILE A 157 48.16 25.27 1.22
C ILE A 157 47.59 24.16 2.11
N ASP A 158 48.03 24.06 3.35
CA ASP A 158 47.53 23.06 4.30
C ASP A 158 46.04 23.23 4.58
N SER A 159 45.58 24.47 4.82
CA SER A 159 44.16 24.76 5.01
C SER A 159 43.31 24.43 3.76
N ARG A 160 43.84 24.70 2.56
CA ARG A 160 43.15 24.31 1.31
C ARG A 160 43.12 22.81 1.13
N ASN A 161 44.21 22.10 1.45
CA ASN A 161 44.27 20.64 1.36
C ASN A 161 43.28 19.98 2.33
N GLU A 162 43.14 20.51 3.54
CA GLU A 162 42.12 20.06 4.49
C GLU A 162 40.70 20.22 3.94
N LYS A 163 40.38 21.40 3.36
CA LYS A 163 39.09 21.64 2.71
C LYS A 163 38.83 20.72 1.53
N VAL A 164 39.83 20.47 0.70
CA VAL A 164 39.73 19.53 -0.44
C VAL A 164 39.48 18.11 0.05
N ASN A 165 40.15 17.69 1.12
CA ASN A 165 39.94 16.37 1.71
C ASN A 165 38.53 16.23 2.31
N GLN A 166 38.01 17.25 2.99
CA GLN A 166 36.63 17.27 3.47
C GLN A 166 35.64 17.18 2.30
N HIS A 167 35.81 17.99 1.26
CA HIS A 167 34.95 17.92 0.08
C HIS A 167 35.01 16.56 -0.63
N ARG A 168 36.16 15.89 -0.65
CA ARG A 168 36.27 14.52 -1.18
C ARG A 168 35.47 13.51 -0.36
N LEU A 169 35.49 13.62 0.97
CA LEU A 169 34.68 12.78 1.85
C LEU A 169 33.18 13.04 1.64
N ASP A 170 32.77 14.31 1.51
CA ASP A 170 31.38 14.67 1.23
C ASP A 170 30.90 14.13 -0.12
N VAL A 171 31.73 14.23 -1.16
CA VAL A 171 31.41 13.67 -2.49
C VAL A 171 31.26 12.16 -2.40
N LYS A 172 32.17 11.46 -1.73
CA LYS A 172 32.08 10.01 -1.55
C LYS A 172 30.80 9.60 -0.82
N LYS A 173 30.43 10.33 0.23
CA LYS A 173 29.17 10.09 0.95
C LYS A 173 27.94 10.29 0.05
N LYS A 174 27.94 11.34 -0.78
CA LYS A 174 26.87 11.57 -1.75
C LYS A 174 26.81 10.49 -2.82
N ASP A 175 27.95 9.97 -3.27
CA ASP A 175 28.00 8.87 -4.23
C ASP A 175 27.41 7.57 -3.62
N GLU A 176 27.69 7.31 -2.33
CA GLU A 176 27.07 6.22 -1.58
C GLU A 176 25.54 6.41 -1.47
N GLU A 177 25.05 7.61 -1.14
CA GLU A 177 23.63 7.95 -1.11
C GLU A 177 22.95 7.79 -2.50
N ILE A 178 23.62 8.21 -3.57
CA ILE A 178 23.13 8.03 -4.95
C ILE A 178 23.03 6.54 -5.31
N PHE A 179 23.99 5.73 -4.88
CA PHE A 179 23.97 4.29 -5.11
C PHE A 179 22.76 3.63 -4.43
N GLU A 180 22.50 3.94 -3.16
CA GLU A 180 21.33 3.44 -2.41
C GLU A 180 20.01 3.87 -3.08
N LEU A 181 19.89 5.14 -3.47
CA LEU A 181 18.71 5.64 -4.18
C LEU A 181 18.50 4.96 -5.54
N THR A 182 19.59 4.61 -6.22
CA THR A 182 19.54 3.87 -7.49
C THR A 182 19.00 2.45 -7.28
N GLU A 183 19.45 1.76 -6.22
CA GLU A 183 18.97 0.41 -5.87
C GLU A 183 17.46 0.42 -5.56
N ILE A 184 17.01 1.39 -4.75
CA ILE A 184 15.58 1.58 -4.44
C ILE A 184 14.78 1.86 -5.72
N THR A 185 15.31 2.68 -6.63
CA THR A 185 14.64 3.00 -7.90
C THR A 185 14.49 1.75 -8.78
N VAL A 186 15.52 0.92 -8.86
CA VAL A 186 15.49 -0.36 -9.58
C VAL A 186 14.47 -1.31 -8.96
N GLU A 187 14.44 -1.44 -7.64
CA GLU A 187 13.45 -2.29 -6.95
C GLU A 187 12.01 -1.81 -7.20
N ASN A 188 11.77 -0.50 -7.08
CA ASN A 188 10.47 0.10 -7.37
C ASN A 188 10.03 -0.14 -8.82
N SER A 189 10.93 -0.01 -9.79
CA SER A 189 10.62 -0.31 -11.21
C SER A 189 10.17 -1.77 -11.41
N LYS A 190 10.80 -2.73 -10.71
CA LYS A 190 10.42 -4.15 -10.76
C LYS A 190 9.03 -4.36 -10.15
N ASN A 191 8.74 -3.67 -9.05
CA ASN A 191 7.43 -3.73 -8.40
C ASN A 191 6.33 -3.13 -9.27
N VAL A 192 6.60 -2.01 -9.96
CA VAL A 192 5.68 -1.42 -10.95
C VAL A 192 5.41 -2.43 -12.08
N GLY A 193 6.43 -3.03 -12.68
CA GLY A 193 6.22 -4.03 -13.75
C GLY A 193 5.43 -5.26 -13.28
N ARG A 194 5.62 -5.71 -12.03
CA ARG A 194 4.79 -6.77 -11.43
C ARG A 194 3.34 -6.34 -11.27
N LEU A 195 3.08 -5.11 -10.81
CA LEU A 195 1.71 -4.60 -10.65
C LEU A 195 1.02 -4.42 -12.00
N GLU A 196 1.71 -3.90 -13.01
CA GLU A 196 1.18 -3.80 -14.38
C GLU A 196 0.77 -5.17 -14.93
N SER A 197 1.58 -6.21 -14.72
CA SER A 197 1.23 -7.57 -15.13
C SER A 197 -0.02 -8.11 -14.42
N LYS A 198 -0.21 -7.78 -13.14
CA LYS A 198 -1.40 -8.16 -12.37
C LYS A 198 -2.64 -7.40 -12.85
N ILE A 199 -2.52 -6.10 -13.10
CA ILE A 199 -3.61 -5.26 -13.64
C ILE A 199 -4.06 -5.82 -14.99
N LYS A 200 -3.13 -6.07 -15.91
CA LYS A 200 -3.45 -6.62 -17.24
C LYS A 200 -4.17 -7.97 -17.16
N LYS A 201 -3.79 -8.82 -16.21
CA LYS A 201 -4.49 -10.09 -15.96
C LYS A 201 -5.91 -9.85 -15.44
N GLN A 202 -6.08 -8.95 -14.48
CA GLN A 202 -7.39 -8.61 -13.92
C GLN A 202 -8.32 -7.97 -14.96
N GLU A 203 -7.79 -7.12 -15.84
CA GLU A 203 -8.55 -6.54 -16.96
C GLU A 203 -9.05 -7.63 -17.91
N SER A 204 -8.20 -8.60 -18.26
CA SER A 204 -8.62 -9.77 -19.06
C SER A 204 -9.74 -10.56 -18.36
N ASP A 205 -9.57 -10.86 -17.07
CA ASP A 205 -10.57 -11.61 -16.29
C ASP A 205 -11.91 -10.83 -16.19
N ILE A 206 -11.86 -9.49 -16.15
CA ILE A 206 -13.05 -8.62 -16.17
C ILE A 206 -13.74 -8.70 -17.53
N THR A 207 -13.00 -8.58 -18.63
CA THR A 207 -13.56 -8.68 -19.98
C THR A 207 -14.24 -10.03 -20.21
N ASP A 208 -13.62 -11.13 -19.77
CA ASP A 208 -14.22 -12.47 -19.87
C ASP A 208 -15.54 -12.56 -19.08
N LYS A 209 -15.59 -11.97 -17.88
CA LYS A 209 -16.81 -11.92 -17.06
C LYS A 209 -17.90 -11.03 -17.66
N GLU A 210 -17.54 -9.89 -18.24
CA GLU A 210 -18.48 -9.01 -18.94
C GLU A 210 -19.12 -9.74 -20.12
N GLN A 211 -18.35 -10.52 -20.88
CA GLN A 211 -18.88 -11.34 -21.96
C GLN A 211 -19.86 -12.42 -21.44
N ILE A 212 -19.54 -13.07 -20.32
CA ILE A 212 -20.45 -14.04 -19.67
C ILE A 212 -21.76 -13.36 -19.23
N ILE A 213 -21.67 -12.17 -18.61
CA ILE A 213 -22.85 -11.40 -18.19
C ILE A 213 -23.71 -11.04 -19.41
N GLN A 214 -23.09 -10.58 -20.49
CA GLN A 214 -23.80 -10.23 -21.72
C GLN A 214 -24.54 -11.44 -22.31
N ASN A 215 -23.89 -12.61 -22.36
CA ASN A 215 -24.53 -13.85 -22.79
C ASN A 215 -25.76 -14.21 -21.91
N HIS A 216 -25.66 -14.02 -20.59
CA HIS A 216 -26.79 -14.24 -19.69
C HIS A 216 -27.93 -13.23 -19.87
N ILE A 217 -27.62 -11.96 -20.14
CA ILE A 217 -28.62 -10.93 -20.46
C ILE A 217 -29.39 -11.34 -21.73
N ASP A 218 -28.68 -11.76 -22.76
CA ASP A 218 -29.29 -12.15 -24.04
C ASP A 218 -30.12 -13.43 -23.89
N GLN A 219 -29.65 -14.41 -23.11
CA GLN A 219 -30.44 -15.58 -22.74
C GLN A 219 -31.70 -15.20 -21.93
N GLY A 220 -31.58 -14.25 -21.00
CA GLY A 220 -32.71 -13.73 -20.22
C GLY A 220 -33.78 -13.10 -21.10
N LYS A 221 -33.39 -12.34 -22.13
CA LYS A 221 -34.32 -11.77 -23.13
C LYS A 221 -35.03 -12.88 -23.90
N MET A 222 -34.30 -13.86 -24.42
CA MET A 222 -34.90 -15.00 -25.13
C MET A 222 -35.92 -15.75 -24.27
N ASN A 223 -35.59 -15.97 -22.99
CA ASN A 223 -36.51 -16.61 -22.05
C ASN A 223 -37.76 -15.75 -21.79
N SER A 224 -37.61 -14.42 -21.66
CA SER A 224 -38.75 -13.53 -21.46
C SER A 224 -39.70 -13.50 -22.66
N GLU A 225 -39.17 -13.54 -23.88
CA GLU A 225 -39.96 -13.62 -25.11
C GLU A 225 -40.71 -14.96 -25.21
N ALA A 226 -40.04 -16.05 -24.83
CA ALA A 226 -40.66 -17.38 -24.78
C ALA A 226 -41.79 -17.45 -23.75
N ILE A 227 -41.61 -16.85 -22.55
CA ILE A 227 -42.65 -16.76 -21.52
C ILE A 227 -43.84 -15.95 -22.04
N ALA A 228 -43.62 -14.76 -22.61
CA ALA A 228 -44.69 -13.93 -23.15
C ALA A 228 -45.50 -14.65 -24.24
N LYS A 229 -44.84 -15.45 -25.07
CA LYS A 229 -45.51 -16.29 -26.07
C LYS A 229 -46.38 -17.37 -25.43
N LEU A 230 -45.85 -18.08 -24.43
CA LEU A 230 -46.60 -19.12 -23.71
C LEU A 230 -47.79 -18.54 -22.93
N GLU A 231 -47.64 -17.37 -22.32
CA GLU A 231 -48.74 -16.68 -21.63
C GLU A 231 -49.88 -16.35 -22.59
N LYS A 232 -49.55 -15.85 -23.78
CA LYS A 232 -50.54 -15.59 -24.83
C LYS A 232 -51.26 -16.86 -25.27
N GLU A 233 -50.54 -17.95 -25.52
CA GLU A 233 -51.13 -19.26 -25.88
C GLU A 233 -52.04 -19.79 -24.76
N LEU A 234 -51.66 -19.59 -23.49
CA LEU A 234 -52.46 -20.00 -22.33
C LEU A 234 -53.77 -19.18 -22.24
N GLU A 235 -53.72 -17.86 -22.45
CA GLU A 235 -54.94 -17.03 -22.46
C GLU A 235 -55.90 -17.44 -23.57
N GLU A 236 -55.38 -17.68 -24.78
CA GLU A 236 -56.17 -18.17 -25.92
C GLU A 236 -56.82 -19.54 -25.60
N SER A 237 -56.12 -20.43 -24.89
CA SER A 237 -56.66 -21.73 -24.48
C SER A 237 -57.76 -21.62 -23.41
N LYS A 238 -57.60 -20.74 -22.40
CA LYS A 238 -58.59 -20.50 -21.34
C LYS A 238 -59.87 -19.88 -21.87
N PHE A 239 -59.76 -19.01 -22.88
CA PHE A 239 -60.91 -18.43 -23.56
C PHE A 239 -61.74 -19.51 -24.27
N ASN A 240 -61.07 -20.48 -24.90
CA ASN A 240 -61.74 -21.57 -25.61
C ASN A 240 -62.31 -22.67 -24.68
N SER A 241 -61.82 -22.81 -23.45
CA SER A 241 -62.27 -23.85 -22.51
C SER A 241 -63.35 -23.40 -21.51
N SER A 242 -63.62 -22.10 -21.39
CA SER A 242 -64.54 -21.55 -20.36
C SER A 242 -65.95 -21.23 -20.90
N SER A 243 -66.23 -21.55 -22.16
CA SER A 243 -67.47 -21.21 -22.86
C SER A 243 -68.61 -22.21 -22.64
N SER A 244 -68.91 -22.57 -21.39
CA SER A 244 -70.11 -23.38 -21.15
C SER A 244 -71.05 -22.94 -20.02
N ASN A 245 -70.78 -21.87 -19.24
CA ASN A 245 -71.84 -21.22 -18.42
C ASN A 245 -71.51 -19.85 -17.77
N SER A 246 -70.32 -19.25 -17.98
CA SER A 246 -69.99 -17.96 -17.37
C SER A 246 -70.63 -16.79 -18.14
N ARG A 247 -71.39 -15.93 -17.47
CA ARG A 247 -72.04 -14.78 -18.11
C ARG A 247 -71.22 -13.52 -17.86
N LEU A 248 -70.69 -12.93 -18.95
CA LEU A 248 -69.95 -11.67 -18.91
C LEU A 248 -70.90 -10.48 -19.07
N TYR A 249 -70.79 -9.51 -18.16
CA TYR A 249 -71.51 -8.26 -18.20
C TYR A 249 -70.55 -7.08 -18.04
N LEU A 250 -70.74 -6.08 -18.89
CA LEU A 250 -70.12 -4.76 -18.77
C LEU A 250 -71.13 -3.81 -18.11
N HIS A 251 -70.68 -3.06 -17.11
CA HIS A 251 -71.55 -2.17 -16.33
C HIS A 251 -70.91 -0.81 -16.08
N SER A 252 -71.47 0.24 -16.67
CA SER A 252 -71.09 1.64 -16.46
C SER A 252 -72.01 2.35 -15.46
N GLY A 253 -71.43 2.94 -14.41
CA GLY A 253 -72.06 3.98 -13.60
C GLY A 253 -73.21 3.57 -12.65
N GLN A 254 -73.90 4.58 -12.10
CA GLN A 254 -74.84 4.45 -10.98
C GLN A 254 -76.17 3.77 -11.31
N LYS A 255 -76.55 3.67 -12.60
CA LYS A 255 -77.84 3.12 -13.01
C LYS A 255 -77.86 1.62 -12.74
N HIS A 256 -78.53 1.23 -11.64
CA HIS A 256 -78.72 -0.17 -11.30
C HIS A 256 -79.29 -0.94 -12.48
N LYS A 257 -78.59 -2.01 -12.87
CA LYS A 257 -79.08 -2.94 -13.87
C LYS A 257 -79.38 -4.26 -13.17
N ASP A 258 -80.67 -4.56 -13.05
CA ASP A 258 -81.11 -5.86 -12.58
C ASP A 258 -80.97 -6.85 -13.73
N ILE A 259 -80.01 -7.75 -13.61
CA ILE A 259 -79.84 -8.88 -14.50
C ILE A 259 -80.84 -9.94 -14.04
N LYS A 260 -81.91 -10.14 -14.80
CA LYS A 260 -82.94 -11.13 -14.46
C LYS A 260 -82.35 -12.53 -14.46
N GLU A 261 -82.60 -13.26 -13.39
CA GLU A 261 -82.21 -14.65 -13.24
C GLU A 261 -83.40 -15.51 -12.86
N HIS A 262 -83.26 -16.81 -13.07
CA HIS A 262 -84.20 -17.77 -12.53
C HIS A 262 -83.43 -19.04 -12.20
N TYR A 263 -82.79 -19.03 -11.03
CA TYR A 263 -81.96 -20.13 -10.56
C TYR A 263 -82.47 -20.65 -9.21
N VAL A 264 -82.87 -21.92 -9.17
CA VAL A 264 -83.32 -22.57 -7.93
C VAL A 264 -82.11 -22.88 -7.07
N VAL A 265 -82.07 -22.34 -5.86
CA VAL A 265 -80.92 -22.48 -4.96
C VAL A 265 -80.99 -23.82 -4.23
N SER A 266 -79.91 -24.59 -4.29
CA SER A 266 -79.70 -25.79 -3.48
C SER A 266 -78.71 -25.51 -2.34
N THR A 267 -78.59 -26.42 -1.37
CA THR A 267 -77.63 -26.31 -0.26
C THR A 267 -76.18 -26.18 -0.74
N ASN A 268 -75.88 -26.67 -1.93
CA ASN A 268 -74.53 -26.70 -2.49
C ASN A 268 -74.32 -25.61 -3.55
N THR A 269 -75.29 -24.72 -3.77
CA THR A 269 -75.18 -23.67 -4.77
C THR A 269 -74.12 -22.65 -4.35
N ILE A 270 -73.06 -22.56 -5.15
CA ILE A 270 -71.98 -21.61 -4.97
C ILE A 270 -72.16 -20.47 -5.97
N PHE A 271 -72.20 -19.25 -5.46
CA PHE A 271 -72.08 -18.06 -6.29
C PHE A 271 -70.61 -17.72 -6.49
N ASN A 272 -70.19 -17.77 -7.75
CA ASN A 272 -68.87 -17.36 -8.17
C ASN A 272 -69.00 -16.04 -8.93
N ALA A 273 -68.27 -15.02 -8.51
CA ALA A 273 -68.18 -13.76 -9.24
C ALA A 273 -66.74 -13.27 -9.32
N ARG A 274 -66.38 -12.75 -10.48
CA ARG A 274 -65.14 -12.03 -10.76
C ARG A 274 -65.50 -10.60 -11.17
N ILE A 275 -64.97 -9.63 -10.44
CA ILE A 275 -65.13 -8.21 -10.72
C ILE A 275 -63.77 -7.63 -11.03
N ILE A 276 -63.65 -6.90 -12.14
CA ILE A 276 -62.46 -6.13 -12.46
C ILE A 276 -62.83 -4.65 -12.37
N LEU A 277 -62.29 -4.00 -11.35
CA LEU A 277 -62.41 -2.57 -11.11
C LEU A 277 -61.46 -1.79 -12.02
N ASN A 278 -61.84 -0.55 -12.32
CA ASN A 278 -61.00 0.36 -13.12
C ASN A 278 -59.77 0.81 -12.33
N GLU A 279 -59.93 0.98 -11.01
CA GLU A 279 -58.89 1.48 -10.10
C GLU A 279 -58.95 0.76 -8.73
N ILE A 280 -57.80 0.72 -8.05
CA ILE A 280 -57.69 0.10 -6.73
C ILE A 280 -58.47 0.95 -5.73
N GLY A 281 -59.39 0.31 -4.99
CA GLY A 281 -60.21 0.96 -3.98
C GLY A 281 -61.50 1.60 -4.50
N GLN A 282 -61.83 1.45 -5.79
CA GLN A 282 -63.15 1.79 -6.31
C GLN A 282 -64.23 1.00 -5.56
N THR A 283 -65.28 1.69 -5.09
CA THR A 283 -66.38 1.02 -4.39
C THR A 283 -67.33 0.35 -5.38
N CYS A 284 -67.67 -0.91 -5.16
CA CYS A 284 -68.73 -1.60 -5.87
C CYS A 284 -69.56 -2.46 -4.90
N THR A 285 -70.81 -2.74 -5.25
CA THR A 285 -71.68 -3.62 -4.50
C THR A 285 -72.48 -4.50 -5.45
N ILE A 286 -72.41 -5.81 -5.24
CA ILE A 286 -73.27 -6.78 -5.92
C ILE A 286 -74.37 -7.17 -4.95
N TYR A 287 -75.62 -7.15 -5.40
CA TYR A 287 -76.75 -7.73 -4.70
C TYR A 287 -77.30 -8.93 -5.45
N ILE A 288 -77.58 -9.99 -4.70
CA ILE A 288 -78.28 -11.18 -5.17
C ILE A 288 -79.71 -11.09 -4.65
N GLY A 289 -80.68 -10.99 -5.56
CA GLY A 289 -82.10 -10.99 -5.26
C GLY A 289 -82.60 -12.42 -5.12
N LEU A 290 -83.08 -12.77 -3.92
CA LEU A 290 -83.57 -14.09 -3.55
C LEU A 290 -85.07 -14.02 -3.25
N LYS A 291 -85.87 -14.80 -3.95
CA LYS A 291 -87.32 -14.84 -3.81
C LYS A 291 -87.75 -16.08 -3.02
N VAL A 292 -88.49 -15.87 -1.95
CA VAL A 292 -89.05 -16.90 -1.07
C VAL A 292 -90.52 -16.59 -0.82
N ASN A 293 -91.44 -17.49 -1.16
CA ASN A 293 -92.90 -17.30 -0.98
C ASN A 293 -93.41 -15.94 -1.50
N ASN A 294 -92.96 -15.53 -2.70
CA ASN A 294 -93.24 -14.23 -3.33
C ASN A 294 -92.65 -12.98 -2.65
N LYS A 295 -91.91 -13.11 -1.55
CA LYS A 295 -91.16 -12.01 -0.94
C LYS A 295 -89.70 -12.05 -1.41
N ARG A 296 -89.14 -10.89 -1.76
CA ARG A 296 -87.73 -10.76 -2.18
C ARG A 296 -86.86 -10.35 -1.00
N TYR A 297 -85.67 -10.93 -0.94
CA TYR A 297 -84.58 -10.71 -0.01
C TYR A 297 -83.30 -10.38 -0.78
N TRP A 298 -82.38 -9.62 -0.19
CA TRP A 298 -81.16 -9.19 -0.87
C TRP A 298 -79.91 -9.51 -0.07
N ILE A 299 -79.00 -10.24 -0.67
CA ILE A 299 -77.65 -10.44 -0.15
C ILE A 299 -76.68 -9.59 -0.96
N GLY A 300 -76.09 -8.61 -0.30
CA GLY A 300 -75.09 -7.67 -0.80
C GLY A 300 -73.66 -8.12 -0.49
N PHE A 301 -72.76 -7.85 -1.43
CA PHE A 301 -71.31 -7.92 -1.25
C PHE A 301 -70.73 -6.59 -1.67
N THR A 302 -70.20 -5.83 -0.71
CA THR A 302 -69.52 -4.56 -0.99
C THR A 302 -68.01 -4.76 -0.97
N ALA A 303 -67.36 -4.22 -1.99
CA ALA A 303 -65.91 -4.05 -2.07
C ALA A 303 -65.59 -2.56 -2.22
N GLY A 304 -64.52 -2.08 -1.59
CA GLY A 304 -64.10 -0.67 -1.67
C GLY A 304 -63.57 -0.12 -0.35
N LYS A 305 -63.21 1.18 -0.36
CA LYS A 305 -62.66 1.88 0.82
C LYS A 305 -63.73 2.30 1.84
N ASP A 306 -64.97 2.52 1.40
CA ASP A 306 -66.03 3.04 2.26
C ASP A 306 -66.93 1.91 2.78
N LYS A 307 -67.11 1.85 4.10
CA LYS A 307 -68.07 0.93 4.73
C LYS A 307 -69.49 1.40 4.42
N SER A 308 -70.20 0.74 3.50
CA SER A 308 -71.66 0.83 3.43
C SER A 308 -72.29 -0.29 4.26
N THR A 309 -72.15 -0.22 5.58
CA THR A 309 -72.91 -1.10 6.48
C THR A 309 -74.25 -0.48 6.81
N GLY A 310 -75.32 -1.13 6.41
CA GLY A 310 -76.66 -0.85 6.91
C GLY A 310 -77.60 -2.01 6.63
N ILE A 311 -77.94 -2.79 7.66
CA ILE A 311 -79.12 -3.66 7.61
C ILE A 311 -80.33 -2.72 7.57
N LYS A 312 -81.01 -2.64 6.42
CA LYS A 312 -82.33 -2.00 6.31
C LYS A 312 -83.37 -3.04 5.99
N GLY A 313 -83.80 -3.78 7.01
CA GLY A 313 -84.89 -4.76 6.90
C GLY A 313 -84.54 -5.96 6.01
N ILE A 314 -84.76 -5.86 4.71
CA ILE A 314 -84.72 -6.97 3.73
C ILE A 314 -83.40 -7.01 2.93
N GLU A 315 -82.37 -6.30 3.39
CA GLU A 315 -81.04 -6.24 2.77
C GLU A 315 -79.97 -6.61 3.81
N TYR A 316 -79.17 -7.63 3.52
CA TYR A 316 -77.98 -8.02 4.25
C TYR A 316 -76.75 -7.69 3.40
N ASN A 317 -75.68 -7.17 3.98
CA ASN A 317 -74.48 -6.79 3.21
C ASN A 317 -73.21 -7.25 3.92
N SER A 318 -72.43 -8.11 3.26
CA SER A 318 -71.09 -8.51 3.70
C SER A 318 -70.07 -7.54 3.11
N THR A 319 -69.37 -6.80 3.96
CA THR A 319 -68.33 -5.85 3.53
C THR A 319 -66.96 -6.49 3.68
N LYS A 320 -66.23 -6.65 2.58
CA LYS A 320 -64.82 -7.05 2.56
C LYS A 320 -64.02 -5.95 1.88
N ILE A 321 -62.91 -5.52 2.50
CA ILE A 321 -62.00 -4.53 1.91
C ILE A 321 -61.02 -5.29 1.00
N TYR A 322 -60.94 -4.89 -0.26
CA TYR A 322 -60.03 -5.46 -1.24
C TYR A 322 -59.04 -4.39 -1.70
N GLU A 323 -57.73 -4.67 -1.60
CA GLU A 323 -56.65 -3.79 -2.08
C GLU A 323 -56.18 -4.17 -3.50
N THR A 324 -57.05 -4.82 -4.26
CA THR A 324 -56.77 -5.33 -5.61
C THR A 324 -57.78 -4.75 -6.60
N LYS A 325 -57.39 -4.65 -7.88
CA LYS A 325 -58.35 -4.31 -8.96
C LYS A 325 -59.28 -5.48 -9.26
N GLU A 326 -58.83 -6.69 -9.00
CA GLU A 326 -59.60 -7.91 -9.24
C GLU A 326 -60.16 -8.44 -7.92
N ILE A 327 -61.47 -8.65 -7.89
CA ILE A 327 -62.21 -9.19 -6.75
C ILE A 327 -62.82 -10.52 -7.17
N ILE A 328 -62.57 -11.56 -6.39
CA ILE A 328 -63.15 -12.88 -6.57
C ILE A 328 -64.05 -13.18 -5.36
N ILE A 329 -65.32 -13.47 -5.64
CA ILE A 329 -66.33 -13.86 -4.66
C ILE A 329 -66.67 -15.32 -4.93
N GLN A 330 -66.61 -16.13 -3.89
CA GLN A 330 -67.00 -17.54 -3.93
C GLN A 330 -67.73 -17.87 -2.63
N GLU A 331 -69.06 -17.86 -2.66
CA GLU A 331 -69.88 -17.91 -1.45
C GLU A 331 -71.03 -18.91 -1.60
N TYR A 332 -71.31 -19.67 -0.54
CA TYR A 332 -72.45 -20.59 -0.48
C TYR A 332 -73.72 -19.81 -0.17
N ILE A 333 -74.61 -19.71 -1.17
CA ILE A 333 -75.77 -18.81 -1.09
C ILE A 333 -76.74 -19.19 0.03
N MET A 334 -77.00 -20.49 0.23
CA MET A 334 -77.91 -20.94 1.30
C MET A 334 -77.37 -20.65 2.69
N SER A 335 -76.07 -20.86 2.92
CA SER A 335 -75.45 -20.59 4.22
C SER A 335 -75.57 -19.12 4.56
N LEU A 336 -75.21 -18.25 3.61
CA LEU A 336 -75.23 -16.81 3.80
C LEU A 336 -76.67 -16.27 3.93
N PHE A 337 -77.62 -16.87 3.21
CA PHE A 337 -79.03 -16.48 3.30
C PHE A 337 -79.64 -16.75 4.68
N PHE A 338 -79.43 -17.93 5.26
CA PHE A 338 -79.99 -18.23 6.58
C PHE A 338 -79.25 -17.54 7.73
N GLU A 339 -77.96 -17.24 7.55
CA GLU A 339 -77.25 -16.34 8.46
C GLU A 339 -77.89 -14.94 8.45
N ALA A 340 -78.23 -14.43 7.27
CA ALA A 340 -78.83 -13.12 7.08
C ALA A 340 -80.30 -13.05 7.53
N TYR A 341 -81.07 -14.13 7.36
CA TYR A 341 -82.52 -14.17 7.57
C TYR A 341 -82.95 -15.42 8.34
N PRO A 342 -82.64 -15.51 9.65
CA PRO A 342 -82.91 -16.70 10.46
C PRO A 342 -84.41 -17.01 10.63
N ASP A 343 -85.29 -16.03 10.42
CA ASP A 343 -86.75 -16.19 10.56
C ASP A 343 -87.43 -16.83 9.34
N VAL A 344 -86.69 -17.06 8.24
CA VAL A 344 -87.23 -17.72 7.04
C VAL A 344 -87.21 -19.23 7.24
N ASP A 345 -88.36 -19.90 7.02
CA ASP A 345 -88.45 -21.37 7.13
C ASP A 345 -87.40 -22.04 6.22
N PRO A 346 -86.45 -22.83 6.78
CA PRO A 346 -85.40 -23.51 6.04
C PRO A 346 -85.90 -24.47 4.94
N LYS A 347 -87.18 -24.88 5.01
CA LYS A 347 -87.81 -25.74 4.00
C LYS A 347 -88.38 -24.97 2.80
N SER A 348 -88.35 -23.64 2.83
CA SER A 348 -88.88 -22.82 1.74
C SER A 348 -88.03 -22.95 0.48
N SER A 349 -88.68 -23.01 -0.69
CA SER A 349 -87.97 -22.94 -1.98
C SER A 349 -87.43 -21.53 -2.18
N ILE A 350 -86.11 -21.43 -2.43
CA ILE A 350 -85.41 -20.17 -2.67
C ILE A 350 -85.00 -20.11 -4.13
N VAL A 351 -85.30 -18.99 -4.79
CA VAL A 351 -84.93 -18.76 -6.20
C VAL A 351 -84.17 -17.45 -6.31
N ILE A 352 -83.01 -17.45 -6.97
CA ILE A 352 -82.34 -16.22 -7.38
C ILE A 352 -83.11 -15.65 -8.57
N ASP A 353 -83.70 -14.48 -8.38
CA ASP A 353 -84.54 -13.83 -9.38
C ASP A 353 -83.85 -12.68 -10.12
N CYS A 354 -82.78 -12.13 -9.54
CA CYS A 354 -81.91 -11.19 -10.21
C CYS A 354 -80.55 -11.02 -9.53
N ILE A 355 -79.59 -10.49 -10.29
CA ILE A 355 -78.35 -9.91 -9.76
C ILE A 355 -78.34 -8.43 -10.09
N ARG A 356 -78.00 -7.59 -9.11
CA ARG A 356 -77.86 -6.15 -9.27
C ARG A 356 -76.44 -5.75 -8.95
N LEU A 357 -75.80 -5.04 -9.87
CA LEU A 357 -74.50 -4.43 -9.65
C LEU A 357 -74.66 -2.92 -9.40
N ARG A 358 -73.86 -2.39 -8.49
CA ARG A 358 -73.69 -0.95 -8.21
C ARG A 358 -72.19 -0.64 -8.20
N ALA A 359 -71.74 0.41 -8.86
CA ALA A 359 -70.36 0.89 -8.80
C ALA A 359 -70.33 2.38 -8.40
N ASP A 360 -69.19 2.85 -7.90
CA ASP A 360 -68.96 4.25 -7.51
C ASP A 360 -69.19 5.22 -8.68
N ASP A 361 -69.77 6.38 -8.37
CA ASP A 361 -70.21 7.43 -9.29
C ASP A 361 -69.05 8.19 -9.93
N LYS A 362 -67.85 8.08 -9.35
CA LYS A 362 -66.66 8.85 -9.79
C LYS A 362 -66.04 8.32 -11.08
N ASN A 363 -66.31 7.07 -11.45
CA ASN A 363 -65.70 6.44 -12.62
C ASN A 363 -66.77 5.99 -13.62
N LEU A 364 -66.86 6.72 -14.75
CA LEU A 364 -67.84 6.45 -15.81
C LEU A 364 -67.48 5.24 -16.69
N SER A 365 -66.30 4.64 -16.51
CA SER A 365 -65.85 3.50 -17.31
C SER A 365 -66.53 2.20 -16.87
N ASP A 366 -66.85 1.33 -17.83
CA ASP A 366 -67.44 0.03 -17.57
C ASP A 366 -66.55 -0.83 -16.65
N ILE A 367 -67.10 -1.36 -15.56
CA ILE A 367 -66.46 -2.45 -14.82
C ILE A 367 -66.83 -3.80 -15.46
N ILE A 368 -65.89 -4.74 -15.42
CA ILE A 368 -66.10 -6.09 -15.94
C ILE A 368 -66.64 -6.97 -14.81
N PHE A 369 -67.81 -7.55 -15.01
CA PHE A 369 -68.45 -8.45 -14.07
C PHE A 369 -68.74 -9.78 -14.75
N ASN A 370 -68.14 -10.85 -14.24
CA ASN A 370 -68.45 -12.22 -14.66
C ASN A 370 -68.98 -12.99 -13.46
N TYR A 371 -70.07 -13.73 -13.64
CA TYR A 371 -70.55 -14.63 -12.60
C TYR A 371 -71.07 -15.95 -13.15
N SER A 372 -71.17 -16.92 -12.23
CA SER A 372 -71.80 -18.21 -12.45
C SER A 372 -72.40 -18.73 -11.14
N PHE A 373 -73.37 -19.62 -11.28
CA PHE A 373 -73.92 -20.42 -10.19
C PHE A 373 -73.53 -21.86 -10.47
N ASN A 374 -72.77 -22.47 -9.55
CA ASN A 374 -72.34 -23.86 -9.65
C ASN A 374 -73.04 -24.72 -8.61
#